data_AF-A0A8H4XUE6-F1
#
_entry.id   AF-A0A8H4XUE6-F1
#
_cell.length_a   1.000
_cell.length_b   1.000
_cell.length_c   1.000
_cell.angle_alpha   90.00
_cell.angle_beta   90.00
_cell.angle_gamma   90.00
#
_symmetry.space_group_name_H-M   'P 1'
#
loop_
_entity.id
_entity.type
_entity.pdbx_description
1 polymer ?
#
loop_
_entity_poly.entity_id
_entity_poly.type
_entity_poly.pdbx_seq_one_letter_code
_entity_poly.pdbx_strand_id
1 'polypeptide(L)'
;NANSADDIQAAATPYRVFYSRKNFLFPEKQQGPHRSWKQEVKYLDDMFDGGSAYMVGKMNGDHWYLYLTSPNQQALTPPRTPESEIDGPRIPVGTSFNPVAGNYHDETLEILMTDLDPENAKQFYLSHASAVASDKMAAEAKEARKEAINSLGGLADTVDEVDVFGNGEELDSDMLDTTEALTTEGHALGTVVSESCGLSSVYPTSKYPDARVDAYLFSPCGFSANGLVPAVSAEAEGARSEHYFTVHVTPEPHCSFASFETNVPSGQSGRTTTEIIEHVVDIFKPGRFSVTLFEAKAGAQNPYCMGDDDSNNWAARRLVDPVRGYRRVDRIVHDFEDYDLVFRFYEREGWAGRKGARVGEPISPTK
;
A
#
# COMPACT_ATOMS: atom_id res chain seq x y z
N ASN A 1 -15.13 30.37 -1.54
CA ASN A 1 -15.43 29.27 -2.48
C ASN A 1 -15.85 29.90 -3.78
N ALA A 2 -15.17 29.58 -4.88
CA ALA A 2 -15.40 30.21 -6.18
C ALA A 2 -16.79 29.81 -6.74
N ASN A 3 -17.45 30.74 -7.41
CA ASN A 3 -18.85 30.61 -7.85
C ASN A 3 -18.98 30.12 -9.31
N SER A 4 -17.88 29.82 -10.00
CA SER A 4 -17.85 29.38 -11.40
C SER A 4 -16.59 28.57 -11.70
N ALA A 5 -16.67 27.59 -12.60
CA ALA A 5 -15.52 26.84 -13.12
C ALA A 5 -14.54 27.74 -13.91
N ASP A 6 -15.05 28.82 -14.53
CA ASP A 6 -14.23 29.81 -15.25
C ASP A 6 -13.51 30.78 -14.31
N ASP A 7 -13.95 30.87 -13.04
CA ASP A 7 -13.27 31.65 -11.98
C ASP A 7 -12.13 30.85 -11.32
N ILE A 8 -12.02 29.55 -11.62
CA ILE A 8 -10.91 28.74 -11.15
C ILE A 8 -9.76 28.99 -12.11
N GLN A 9 -8.79 29.81 -11.70
CA GLN A 9 -7.42 29.65 -12.17
C GLN A 9 -6.91 28.28 -11.67
N ALA A 10 -7.45 27.19 -12.22
CA ALA A 10 -6.99 25.85 -11.93
C ALA A 10 -5.59 25.78 -12.54
N ALA A 11 -4.57 25.69 -11.68
CA ALA A 11 -3.19 25.54 -12.14
C ALA A 11 -3.00 24.25 -12.97
N ALA A 12 -3.87 23.27 -12.78
CA ALA A 12 -3.97 22.05 -13.58
C ALA A 12 -5.38 21.45 -13.51
N THR A 13 -5.77 20.75 -14.58
CA THR A 13 -6.96 19.90 -14.64
C THR A 13 -6.53 18.45 -14.39
N PRO A 14 -7.27 17.66 -13.58
CA PRO A 14 -6.93 16.26 -13.38
C PRO A 14 -6.95 15.50 -14.71
N TYR A 15 -5.89 14.74 -14.98
CA TYR A 15 -5.86 13.82 -16.11
C TYR A 15 -6.76 12.60 -15.86
N ARG A 16 -6.70 12.06 -14.64
CA ARG A 16 -7.49 10.91 -14.20
C ARG A 16 -7.68 10.95 -12.69
N VAL A 17 -8.82 10.45 -12.23
CA VAL A 17 -9.15 10.26 -10.82
C VAL A 17 -9.42 8.79 -10.58
N PHE A 18 -8.77 8.24 -9.55
CA PHE A 18 -9.06 6.92 -9.00
C PHE A 18 -9.44 7.08 -7.53
N TYR A 19 -10.54 6.47 -7.14
CA TYR A 19 -10.92 6.30 -5.75
C TYR A 19 -11.23 4.83 -5.52
N SER A 20 -10.51 4.21 -4.60
CA SER A 20 -10.70 2.82 -4.27
C SER A 20 -10.75 2.59 -2.77
N ARG A 21 -11.40 1.51 -2.37
CA ARG A 21 -11.30 0.98 -1.03
C ARG A 21 -11.74 -0.47 -0.98
N LYS A 22 -11.15 -1.23 -0.05
CA LYS A 22 -11.74 -2.51 0.37
C LYS A 22 -13.04 -2.28 1.13
N ASN A 23 -13.91 -3.28 1.15
CA ASN A 23 -15.05 -3.30 2.06
C ASN A 23 -14.61 -3.15 3.53
N PHE A 24 -15.27 -2.25 4.26
CA PHE A 24 -14.93 -1.97 5.67
C PHE A 24 -15.24 -3.16 6.59
N LEU A 25 -14.48 -3.27 7.69
CA LEU A 25 -14.84 -4.16 8.79
C LEU A 25 -16.00 -3.60 9.63
N PHE A 26 -16.09 -2.27 9.74
CA PHE A 26 -17.08 -1.55 10.56
C PHE A 26 -17.67 -0.34 9.80
N PRO A 27 -18.44 -0.55 8.72
CA PRO A 27 -18.99 0.56 7.94
C PRO A 27 -19.95 1.46 8.72
N GLU A 28 -20.62 0.95 9.75
CA GLU A 28 -21.49 1.72 10.64
C GLU A 28 -20.75 2.81 11.43
N LYS A 29 -19.42 2.68 11.58
CA LYS A 29 -18.56 3.67 12.24
C LYS A 29 -18.07 4.77 11.30
N GLN A 30 -18.26 4.62 10.00
CA GLN A 30 -17.78 5.60 9.02
C GLN A 30 -18.61 6.89 9.07
N GLN A 31 -17.98 8.00 8.70
CA GLN A 31 -18.65 9.28 8.54
C GLN A 31 -18.97 9.54 7.08
N GLY A 32 -20.00 10.33 6.81
CA GLY A 32 -20.37 10.70 5.44
C GLY A 32 -19.20 11.42 4.74
N PRO A 33 -18.92 11.13 3.46
CA PRO A 33 -19.71 10.28 2.54
C PRO A 33 -19.48 8.76 2.66
N HIS A 34 -18.54 8.29 3.49
CA HIS A 34 -18.06 6.90 3.55
C HIS A 34 -18.96 5.87 4.25
N ARG A 35 -20.22 6.22 4.54
CA ARG A 35 -21.18 5.30 5.20
C ARG A 35 -21.76 4.24 4.27
N SER A 36 -21.72 4.48 2.97
CA SER A 36 -22.16 3.52 1.97
C SER A 36 -21.52 3.84 0.63
N TRP A 37 -21.25 2.80 -0.18
CA TRP A 37 -20.74 2.97 -1.53
C TRP A 37 -21.60 3.92 -2.38
N LYS A 38 -22.92 3.87 -2.24
CA LYS A 38 -23.84 4.78 -2.93
C LYS A 38 -23.60 6.26 -2.60
N GLN A 39 -23.28 6.58 -1.35
CA GLN A 39 -23.01 7.96 -0.94
C GLN A 39 -21.65 8.44 -1.44
N GLU A 40 -20.65 7.57 -1.46
CA GLU A 40 -19.33 7.87 -2.02
C GLU A 40 -19.41 8.14 -3.52
N VAL A 41 -20.10 7.27 -4.28
CA VAL A 41 -20.31 7.47 -5.71
C VAL A 41 -21.07 8.75 -5.99
N LYS A 42 -22.17 9.02 -5.25
CA LYS A 42 -22.90 10.29 -5.40
C LYS A 42 -21.99 11.50 -5.15
N TYR A 43 -21.19 11.46 -4.09
CA TYR A 43 -20.28 12.55 -3.76
C TYR A 43 -19.25 12.80 -4.88
N LEU A 44 -18.74 11.72 -5.50
CA LEU A 44 -17.78 11.82 -6.60
C LEU A 44 -18.43 12.25 -7.93
N ASP A 45 -19.63 11.76 -8.24
CA ASP A 45 -20.42 12.18 -9.41
C ASP A 45 -20.89 13.65 -9.32
N ASP A 46 -21.09 14.15 -8.10
CA ASP A 46 -21.37 15.58 -7.86
C ASP A 46 -20.12 16.45 -8.13
N MET A 47 -18.91 15.87 -8.15
CA MET A 47 -17.63 16.58 -8.26
C MET A 47 -16.94 16.42 -9.63
N PHE A 48 -17.02 15.25 -10.27
CA PHE A 48 -16.29 14.93 -11.49
C PHE A 48 -17.22 14.48 -12.62
N ASP A 49 -16.89 14.85 -13.85
CA ASP A 49 -17.53 14.28 -15.04
C ASP A 49 -16.89 12.95 -15.45
N GLY A 50 -17.66 12.11 -16.15
CA GLY A 50 -17.16 10.84 -16.71
C GLY A 50 -16.81 9.77 -15.69
N GLY A 51 -17.38 9.86 -14.48
CA GLY A 51 -17.25 8.88 -13.41
C GLY A 51 -17.84 7.52 -13.76
N SER A 52 -17.16 6.46 -13.32
CA SER A 52 -17.64 5.08 -13.42
C SER A 52 -17.30 4.32 -12.14
N ALA A 53 -18.31 3.70 -11.53
CA ALA A 53 -18.21 2.97 -10.28
C ALA A 53 -18.34 1.45 -10.49
N TYR A 54 -17.48 0.69 -9.84
CA TYR A 54 -17.37 -0.76 -9.91
C TYR A 54 -17.22 -1.36 -8.52
N MET A 55 -17.67 -2.59 -8.38
CA MET A 55 -17.43 -3.43 -7.22
C MET A 55 -16.88 -4.76 -7.73
N VAL A 56 -15.67 -5.09 -7.28
CA VAL A 56 -14.86 -6.19 -7.76
C VAL A 56 -14.73 -7.21 -6.64
N GLY A 57 -15.20 -8.44 -6.87
CA GLY A 57 -15.24 -9.50 -5.86
C GLY A 57 -16.66 -9.92 -5.48
N LYS A 58 -16.78 -10.68 -4.39
CA LYS A 58 -18.08 -11.21 -3.93
C LYS A 58 -18.84 -10.12 -3.16
N MET A 59 -20.06 -9.79 -3.61
CA MET A 59 -20.98 -8.87 -2.91
C MET A 59 -21.20 -9.26 -1.45
N ASN A 60 -21.32 -10.56 -1.19
CA ASN A 60 -21.57 -11.15 0.12
C ASN A 60 -20.30 -11.65 0.81
N GLY A 61 -19.14 -11.18 0.37
CA GLY A 61 -17.83 -11.57 0.90
C GLY A 61 -16.84 -10.42 0.80
N ASP A 62 -15.55 -10.77 0.73
CA ASP A 62 -14.49 -9.81 0.48
C ASP A 62 -14.60 -9.25 -0.94
N HIS A 63 -14.64 -7.92 -1.03
CA HIS A 63 -14.71 -7.18 -2.29
C HIS A 63 -14.02 -5.82 -2.15
N TRP A 64 -13.76 -5.24 -3.32
CA TRP A 64 -13.05 -3.99 -3.48
C TRP A 64 -13.88 -3.06 -4.36
N TYR A 65 -14.05 -1.82 -3.90
CA TYR A 65 -14.78 -0.78 -4.61
C TYR A 65 -13.81 0.09 -5.39
N LEU A 66 -14.25 0.50 -6.57
CA LEU A 66 -13.50 1.34 -7.49
C LEU A 66 -14.40 2.39 -8.10
N TYR A 67 -13.99 3.64 -8.04
CA TYR A 67 -14.49 4.71 -8.87
C TYR A 67 -13.32 5.22 -9.70
N LEU A 68 -13.53 5.34 -11.02
CA LEU A 68 -12.55 5.98 -11.89
C LEU A 68 -13.23 6.87 -12.93
N THR A 69 -12.50 7.86 -13.40
CA THR A 69 -12.91 8.73 -14.51
C THR A 69 -12.24 8.26 -15.80
N SER A 70 -12.97 8.27 -16.92
CA SER A 70 -12.38 8.02 -18.24
C SER A 70 -11.78 9.31 -18.84
N PRO A 71 -10.53 9.28 -19.34
CA PRO A 71 -9.90 10.46 -19.95
C PRO A 71 -10.50 10.85 -21.31
N ASN A 72 -11.39 10.05 -21.90
CA ASN A 72 -12.03 10.33 -23.19
C ASN A 72 -13.57 10.29 -23.07
N GLN A 73 -14.21 11.44 -22.89
CA GLN A 73 -15.65 11.56 -23.16
C GLN A 73 -15.94 12.64 -24.20
N GLN A 74 -15.58 12.34 -25.45
CA GLN A 74 -16.45 12.74 -26.57
C GLN A 74 -17.54 11.66 -26.73
N ALA A 75 -18.61 11.81 -25.94
CA ALA A 75 -19.99 11.38 -26.20
C ALA A 75 -20.22 10.15 -27.11
N LEU A 76 -19.95 8.92 -26.65
CA LEU A 76 -20.37 7.71 -27.39
C LEU A 76 -21.09 6.63 -26.56
N THR A 77 -21.24 6.80 -25.24
CA THR A 77 -22.12 5.92 -24.44
C THR A 77 -23.17 6.75 -23.71
N PRO A 78 -24.47 6.39 -23.78
CA PRO A 78 -25.49 7.06 -22.99
C PRO A 78 -25.15 6.90 -21.49
N PRO A 79 -25.35 7.94 -20.66
CA PRO A 79 -25.13 7.84 -19.23
C PRO A 79 -25.98 6.68 -18.67
N ARG A 80 -25.31 5.72 -18.01
CA ARG A 80 -25.98 4.56 -17.39
C ARG A 80 -26.65 4.91 -16.06
N THR A 81 -26.46 6.13 -15.59
CA THR A 81 -27.06 6.68 -14.37
C THR A 81 -28.17 7.67 -14.81
N PRO A 82 -29.40 7.58 -14.27
CA PRO A 82 -30.45 8.53 -14.60
C PRO A 82 -29.98 9.96 -14.33
N GLU A 83 -30.09 10.84 -15.31
CA GLU A 83 -29.87 12.27 -15.15
C GLU A 83 -30.94 12.83 -14.20
N SER A 84 -30.70 12.74 -12.90
CA SER A 84 -31.35 13.64 -11.96
C SER A 84 -30.71 15.01 -12.12
N GLU A 85 -31.53 16.02 -12.38
CA GLU A 85 -31.16 17.44 -12.46
C GLU A 85 -30.24 17.82 -11.29
N ILE A 86 -28.93 17.92 -11.55
CA ILE A 86 -27.94 18.43 -10.60
C ILE A 86 -27.32 19.65 -11.24
N ASP A 87 -27.70 20.80 -10.72
CA ASP A 87 -27.35 22.14 -11.18
C ASP A 87 -26.09 22.60 -10.43
N GLY A 88 -24.92 22.51 -11.07
CA GLY A 88 -23.63 22.94 -10.51
C GLY A 88 -22.43 22.64 -11.43
N PRO A 89 -21.34 23.44 -11.40
CA PRO A 89 -20.16 23.20 -12.20
C PRO A 89 -19.38 21.98 -11.69
N ARG A 90 -19.20 20.96 -12.54
CA ARG A 90 -18.35 19.78 -12.28
C ARG A 90 -16.93 19.99 -12.83
N ILE A 91 -15.96 19.25 -12.28
CA ILE A 91 -14.57 19.30 -12.74
C ILE A 91 -14.44 18.41 -13.98
N PRO A 92 -14.09 18.98 -15.16
CA PRO A 92 -13.80 18.18 -16.33
C PRO A 92 -12.51 17.38 -16.11
N VAL A 93 -12.48 16.15 -16.61
CA VAL A 93 -11.32 15.27 -16.56
C VAL A 93 -10.91 14.92 -17.99
N GLY A 94 -9.60 14.85 -18.27
CA GLY A 94 -9.12 14.33 -19.56
C GLY A 94 -9.04 15.34 -20.71
N THR A 95 -8.82 16.64 -20.46
CA THR A 95 -8.48 17.57 -21.56
C THR A 95 -7.17 17.12 -22.21
N SER A 96 -7.27 16.65 -23.45
CA SER A 96 -6.23 15.99 -24.23
C SER A 96 -4.99 16.88 -24.38
N PHE A 97 -4.00 16.73 -23.51
CA PHE A 97 -2.62 16.81 -23.95
C PHE A 97 -2.34 15.46 -24.59
N ASN A 98 -2.08 15.44 -25.89
CA ASN A 98 -1.43 14.28 -26.52
C ASN A 98 -0.25 13.93 -25.60
N PRO A 99 -0.26 12.79 -24.89
CA PRO A 99 0.96 12.37 -24.26
C PRO A 99 1.91 12.20 -25.44
N VAL A 100 2.99 13.00 -25.45
CA VAL A 100 4.18 12.65 -26.21
C VAL A 100 4.36 11.16 -25.98
N ALA A 101 4.47 10.40 -27.07
CA ALA A 101 4.60 8.95 -27.11
C ALA A 101 5.79 8.46 -26.25
N GLY A 102 5.62 8.56 -24.93
CA GLY A 102 6.47 8.08 -23.89
C GLY A 102 5.81 6.82 -23.37
N ASN A 103 6.57 5.74 -23.34
CA ASN A 103 6.21 4.50 -22.68
C ASN A 103 5.99 4.75 -21.18
N TYR A 104 4.85 5.30 -20.79
CA TYR A 104 4.43 5.35 -19.39
C TYR A 104 3.92 3.95 -19.02
N HIS A 105 4.84 3.12 -18.55
CA HIS A 105 4.52 1.85 -17.91
C HIS A 105 4.23 2.13 -16.44
N ASP A 106 3.00 2.55 -16.15
CA ASP A 106 2.51 2.72 -14.78
C ASP A 106 1.88 1.42 -14.29
N GLU A 107 2.25 1.01 -13.08
CA GLU A 107 1.79 -0.22 -12.43
C GLU A 107 1.48 0.14 -10.97
N THR A 108 0.39 -0.37 -10.40
CA THR A 108 0.10 -0.23 -8.97
C THR A 108 -0.38 -1.57 -8.43
N LEU A 109 0.36 -2.10 -7.47
CA LEU A 109 0.07 -3.34 -6.76
C LEU A 109 -0.38 -3.01 -5.34
N GLU A 110 -1.58 -3.43 -4.95
CA GLU A 110 -2.03 -3.41 -3.55
C GLU A 110 -2.26 -4.83 -3.03
N ILE A 111 -1.85 -5.08 -1.79
CA ILE A 111 -2.04 -6.33 -1.06
C ILE A 111 -2.73 -5.98 0.26
N LEU A 112 -3.98 -6.42 0.42
CA LEU A 112 -4.81 -6.09 1.57
C LEU A 112 -5.08 -7.35 2.39
N MET A 113 -4.58 -7.38 3.61
CA MET A 113 -4.42 -8.58 4.43
C MET A 113 -5.28 -8.47 5.68
N THR A 114 -5.96 -9.56 6.03
CA THR A 114 -6.79 -9.66 7.25
C THR A 114 -6.50 -10.95 7.99
N ASP A 115 -6.87 -10.98 9.27
CA ASP A 115 -6.66 -12.15 10.13
C ASP A 115 -5.17 -12.50 10.21
N LEU A 116 -4.33 -11.49 10.48
CA LEU A 116 -2.88 -11.61 10.60
C LEU A 116 -2.50 -12.67 11.64
N ASP A 117 -1.39 -13.35 11.42
CA ASP A 117 -0.89 -14.35 12.35
C ASP A 117 -0.55 -13.67 13.70
N PRO A 118 -1.12 -14.13 14.83
CA PRO A 118 -0.93 -13.46 16.11
C PRO A 118 0.52 -13.41 16.59
N GLU A 119 1.37 -14.38 16.22
CA GLU A 119 2.78 -14.37 16.61
C GLU A 119 3.54 -13.34 15.79
N ASN A 120 3.34 -13.32 14.47
CA ASN A 120 3.95 -12.30 13.62
C ASN A 120 3.46 -10.89 13.96
N ALA A 121 2.18 -10.73 14.30
CA ALA A 121 1.56 -9.43 14.63
C ALA A 121 2.14 -8.79 15.91
N LYS A 122 2.73 -9.57 16.83
CA LYS A 122 3.38 -9.05 18.04
C LYS A 122 4.48 -8.04 17.73
N GLN A 123 5.15 -8.19 16.59
CA GLN A 123 6.24 -7.30 16.16
C GLN A 123 5.79 -5.83 16.06
N PHE A 124 4.50 -5.57 15.87
CA PHE A 124 3.94 -4.24 15.70
C PHE A 124 3.32 -3.67 17.00
N TYR A 125 3.67 -4.25 18.16
CA TYR A 125 3.36 -3.71 19.48
C TYR A 125 4.59 -3.04 20.08
N LEU A 126 4.38 -1.90 20.74
CA LEU A 126 5.44 -1.15 21.42
C LEU A 126 6.25 -2.03 22.36
N SER A 127 5.58 -2.80 23.21
CA SER A 127 6.24 -3.68 24.20
C SER A 127 7.19 -4.71 23.57
N HIS A 128 6.86 -5.23 22.39
CA HIS A 128 7.70 -6.20 21.70
C HIS A 128 8.87 -5.50 21.00
N ALA A 129 8.59 -4.41 20.28
CA ALA A 129 9.61 -3.64 19.58
C ALA A 129 10.67 -3.09 20.53
N SER A 130 10.28 -2.55 21.69
CA SER A 130 11.22 -2.06 22.71
C SER A 130 12.10 -3.17 23.28
N ALA A 131 11.57 -4.38 23.46
CA ALA A 131 12.35 -5.53 23.90
C ALA A 131 13.39 -5.93 22.83
N VAL A 132 12.98 -6.03 21.57
CA VAL A 132 13.88 -6.34 20.44
C VAL A 132 14.96 -5.27 20.28
N ALA A 133 14.61 -3.99 20.42
CA ALA A 133 15.57 -2.88 20.35
C ALA A 133 16.61 -2.97 21.49
N SER A 134 16.15 -3.27 22.71
CA SER A 134 17.04 -3.42 23.88
C SER A 134 18.01 -4.59 23.70
N ASP A 135 17.53 -5.73 23.22
CA ASP A 135 18.35 -6.90 22.94
C ASP A 135 19.38 -6.61 21.84
N LYS A 136 18.98 -5.89 20.77
CA LYS A 136 19.87 -5.47 19.68
C LYS A 136 20.99 -4.56 20.20
N MET A 137 20.65 -3.53 20.99
CA MET A 137 21.63 -2.62 21.58
C MET A 137 22.61 -3.35 22.51
N ALA A 138 22.13 -4.28 23.33
CA ALA A 138 22.97 -5.08 24.21
C ALA A 138 23.95 -5.98 23.42
N ALA A 139 23.50 -6.57 22.30
CA ALA A 139 24.33 -7.38 21.43
C ALA A 139 25.42 -6.54 20.73
N GLU A 140 25.06 -5.37 20.20
CA GLU A 140 25.99 -4.44 19.56
C GLU A 140 27.06 -3.93 20.54
N ALA A 141 26.67 -3.56 21.76
CA ALA A 141 27.60 -3.14 22.81
C ALA A 141 28.60 -4.26 23.18
N LYS A 142 28.14 -5.52 23.21
CA LYS A 142 28.99 -6.67 23.50
C LYS A 142 30.01 -6.92 22.38
N GLU A 143 29.60 -6.80 21.11
CA GLU A 143 30.51 -6.98 19.98
C GLU A 143 31.52 -5.83 19.89
N ALA A 144 31.07 -4.57 20.07
CA ALA A 144 31.96 -3.41 20.12
C ALA A 144 33.02 -3.53 21.23
N ARG A 145 32.63 -4.03 22.41
CA ARG A 145 33.57 -4.32 23.51
C ARG A 145 34.59 -5.39 23.12
N LYS A 146 34.16 -6.47 22.45
CA LYS A 146 35.03 -7.55 21.99
C LYS A 146 36.00 -7.06 20.91
N GLU A 147 35.55 -6.24 19.98
CA GLU A 147 36.40 -5.61 18.97
C GLU A 147 37.43 -4.66 19.61
N ALA A 148 37.02 -3.85 20.59
CA ALA A 148 37.93 -2.97 21.32
C ALA A 148 39.01 -3.78 22.07
N ILE A 149 38.62 -4.87 22.75
CA ILE A 149 39.56 -5.78 23.43
C ILE A 149 40.54 -6.40 22.44
N ASN A 150 40.07 -6.84 21.27
CA ASN A 150 40.92 -7.42 20.23
C ASN A 150 41.87 -6.37 19.61
N SER A 151 41.43 -5.12 19.48
CA SER A 151 42.24 -4.02 18.94
C SER A 151 43.33 -3.54 19.93
N LEU A 152 43.06 -3.62 21.24
CA LEU A 152 43.96 -3.19 22.32
C LEU A 152 45.06 -4.21 22.69
N GLY A 153 45.24 -5.29 21.92
CA GLY A 153 46.44 -6.11 21.99
C GLY A 153 46.64 -6.90 23.29
N GLY A 154 45.57 -7.34 23.96
CA GLY A 154 45.66 -8.41 24.96
C GLY A 154 46.30 -8.04 26.31
N LEU A 155 46.18 -6.79 26.79
CA LEU A 155 46.30 -6.52 28.23
C LEU A 155 44.96 -6.81 28.92
N ALA A 156 44.63 -8.09 29.03
CA ALA A 156 43.57 -8.55 29.92
C ALA A 156 44.16 -8.67 31.33
N ASP A 157 44.04 -7.61 32.12
CA ASP A 157 43.95 -7.75 33.56
C ASP A 157 42.64 -7.12 34.03
N THR A 158 41.99 -7.83 34.94
CA THR A 158 40.60 -7.68 35.38
C THR A 158 40.25 -6.24 35.77
N VAL A 159 39.37 -5.59 35.03
CA VAL A 159 38.65 -4.39 35.51
C VAL A 159 37.21 -4.78 35.80
N ASP A 160 36.93 -4.85 37.11
CA ASP A 160 35.61 -5.03 37.70
C ASP A 160 34.59 -4.02 37.15
N GLU A 161 33.34 -4.48 37.10
CA GLU A 161 32.16 -3.71 36.73
C GLU A 161 32.08 -2.39 37.51
N VAL A 162 32.12 -1.27 36.79
CA VAL A 162 31.63 0.01 37.30
C VAL A 162 30.43 0.39 36.44
N ASP A 163 29.24 0.26 37.04
CA ASP A 163 27.99 0.75 36.47
C ASP A 163 27.94 2.28 36.60
N VAL A 164 28.18 2.98 35.48
CA VAL A 164 28.21 4.45 35.38
C VAL A 164 26.87 4.98 34.85
N PHE A 165 25.74 4.35 35.19
CA PHE A 165 24.41 4.87 34.87
C PHE A 165 23.53 5.13 36.10
N GLY A 166 24.15 5.32 37.26
CA GLY A 166 23.49 5.89 38.44
C GLY A 166 23.69 7.39 38.51
N ASN A 167 22.90 8.19 37.78
CA ASN A 167 22.53 9.54 38.18
C ASN A 167 21.28 9.98 37.40
N GLY A 168 20.12 9.86 38.06
CA GLY A 168 18.93 10.56 37.66
C GLY A 168 19.08 12.03 38.00
N GLU A 169 19.07 12.88 36.98
CA GLU A 169 18.74 14.29 37.15
C GLU A 169 17.35 14.52 36.55
N GLU A 170 16.41 14.83 37.43
CA GLU A 170 15.10 15.37 37.08
C GLU A 170 15.31 16.70 36.34
N LEU A 171 14.93 16.75 35.06
CA LEU A 171 14.81 17.98 34.31
C LEU A 171 13.35 18.16 33.90
N ASP A 172 12.70 19.06 34.64
CA ASP A 172 11.41 19.65 34.33
C ASP A 172 11.56 20.50 33.06
N SER A 173 10.99 20.04 31.95
CA SER A 173 10.95 20.76 30.67
C SER A 173 9.67 20.41 29.90
N ASP A 174 8.72 21.32 30.04
CA ASP A 174 7.47 21.54 29.32
C ASP A 174 7.16 20.70 28.06
N MET A 175 5.89 20.26 28.02
CA MET A 175 5.11 19.48 27.04
C MET A 175 5.40 19.60 25.52
N LEU A 176 6.26 20.52 25.06
CA LEU A 176 6.75 20.59 23.67
C LEU A 176 7.89 19.58 23.38
N ASP A 177 8.68 19.19 24.38
CA ASP A 177 9.79 18.23 24.25
C ASP A 177 9.28 16.77 24.17
N THR A 178 8.20 16.46 24.90
CA THR A 178 7.62 15.11 24.93
C THR A 178 7.13 14.64 23.56
N THR A 179 6.58 15.53 22.73
CA THR A 179 6.13 15.17 21.38
C THR A 179 7.29 14.92 20.41
N GLU A 180 8.36 15.72 20.45
CA GLU A 180 9.53 15.49 19.61
C GLU A 180 10.28 14.21 20.03
N ALA A 181 10.42 13.98 21.34
CA ALA A 181 10.97 12.74 21.89
C ALA A 181 10.14 11.52 21.47
N LEU A 182 8.81 11.56 21.59
CA LEU A 182 7.90 10.49 21.16
C LEU A 182 7.91 10.27 19.65
N THR A 183 8.07 11.33 18.85
CA THR A 183 8.21 11.17 17.38
C THR A 183 9.52 10.49 17.03
N THR A 184 10.63 10.89 17.65
CA THR A 184 11.95 10.31 17.41
C THR A 184 12.01 8.85 17.88
N GLU A 185 11.41 8.54 19.03
CA GLU A 185 11.30 7.18 19.55
C GLU A 185 10.46 6.29 18.63
N GLY A 186 9.32 6.80 18.13
CA GLY A 186 8.47 6.08 17.19
C GLY A 186 9.18 5.74 15.87
N HIS A 187 10.00 6.65 15.34
CA HIS A 187 10.82 6.39 14.14
C HIS A 187 11.98 5.42 14.42
N ALA A 188 12.65 5.53 15.57
CA ALA A 188 13.73 4.63 15.95
C ALA A 188 13.22 3.19 16.10
N LEU A 189 12.12 3.00 16.82
CA LEU A 189 11.48 1.69 16.99
C LEU A 189 10.86 1.20 15.68
N GLY A 190 10.27 2.09 14.88
CA GLY A 190 9.78 1.77 13.54
C GLY A 190 10.87 1.20 12.64
N THR A 191 12.08 1.78 12.69
CA THR A 191 13.25 1.26 11.96
C THR A 191 13.61 -0.15 12.42
N VAL A 192 13.69 -0.39 13.73
CA VAL A 192 13.95 -1.73 14.30
C VAL A 192 12.90 -2.75 13.86
N VAL A 193 11.62 -2.38 13.87
CA VAL A 193 10.52 -3.25 13.42
C VAL A 193 10.63 -3.52 11.92
N SER A 194 10.89 -2.50 11.10
CA SER A 194 11.04 -2.64 9.65
C SER A 194 12.18 -3.60 9.26
N GLU A 195 13.30 -3.54 9.97
CA GLU A 195 14.44 -4.44 9.79
C GLU A 195 14.14 -5.86 10.27
N SER A 196 13.62 -6.00 11.49
CA SER A 196 13.39 -7.31 12.12
C SER A 196 12.29 -8.12 11.45
N CYS A 197 11.22 -7.47 10.98
CA CYS A 197 10.13 -8.16 10.29
C CYS A 197 10.42 -8.46 8.82
N GLY A 198 11.51 -7.91 8.25
CA GLY A 198 11.92 -8.13 6.86
C GLY A 198 11.37 -7.13 5.85
N LEU A 199 10.62 -6.11 6.29
CA LEU A 199 10.06 -5.08 5.41
C LEU A 199 11.14 -4.31 4.65
N SER A 200 12.26 -3.98 5.31
CA SER A 200 13.40 -3.31 4.68
C SER A 200 14.05 -4.12 3.55
N SER A 201 13.77 -5.43 3.48
CA SER A 201 14.30 -6.34 2.47
C SER A 201 13.35 -6.57 1.29
N VAL A 202 12.16 -5.94 1.27
CA VAL A 202 11.24 -6.04 0.13
C VAL A 202 11.90 -5.44 -1.12
N TYR A 203 12.51 -4.27 -0.98
CA TYR A 203 13.36 -3.65 -2.00
C TYR A 203 14.76 -3.40 -1.43
N PRO A 204 15.64 -4.41 -1.45
CA PRO A 204 16.93 -4.33 -0.76
C PRO A 204 17.89 -3.38 -1.47
N THR A 205 18.72 -2.68 -0.69
CA THR A 205 19.71 -1.71 -1.21
C THR A 205 20.78 -2.34 -2.11
N SER A 206 20.97 -3.67 -2.04
CA SER A 206 21.85 -4.42 -2.95
C SER A 206 21.34 -4.43 -4.40
N LYS A 207 20.02 -4.31 -4.61
CA LYS A 207 19.39 -4.22 -5.94
C LYS A 207 18.92 -2.81 -6.28
N TYR A 208 18.54 -2.05 -5.27
CA TYR A 208 18.06 -0.68 -5.39
C TYR A 208 18.97 0.23 -4.56
N PRO A 209 20.15 0.60 -5.10
CA PRO A 209 21.01 1.58 -4.45
C PRO A 209 20.19 2.84 -4.15
N ASP A 210 20.32 3.40 -2.96
CA ASP A 210 19.55 4.55 -2.49
C ASP A 210 18.06 4.30 -2.18
N ALA A 211 17.59 3.04 -2.14
CA ALA A 211 16.29 2.74 -1.55
C ALA A 211 16.26 3.12 -0.05
N ARG A 212 15.20 3.79 0.37
CA ARG A 212 15.04 4.31 1.73
C ARG A 212 13.68 3.93 2.29
N VAL A 213 13.64 3.61 3.58
CA VAL A 213 12.40 3.33 4.31
C VAL A 213 12.34 4.24 5.52
N ASP A 214 11.25 5.00 5.63
CA ASP A 214 10.88 5.71 6.84
C ASP A 214 9.72 4.96 7.50
N ALA A 215 9.96 4.49 8.72
CA ALA A 215 9.04 3.62 9.45
C ALA A 215 8.74 4.23 10.82
N TYR A 216 7.49 4.11 11.25
CA TYR A 216 6.99 4.65 12.50
C TYR A 216 6.16 3.60 13.26
N LEU A 217 6.48 3.42 14.54
CA LEU A 217 5.73 2.57 15.45
C LEU A 217 4.83 3.41 16.37
N PHE A 218 3.55 3.07 16.43
CA PHE A 218 2.55 3.74 17.25
C PHE A 218 2.41 3.11 18.64
N SER A 219 1.90 3.90 19.58
CA SER A 219 1.59 3.46 20.94
C SER A 219 0.08 3.26 21.14
N PRO A 220 -0.37 2.15 21.78
CA PRO A 220 0.43 1.04 22.29
C PRO A 220 0.86 0.04 21.21
N CYS A 221 0.29 0.14 20.01
CA CYS A 221 0.59 -0.70 18.86
C CYS A 221 0.16 0.00 17.57
N GLY A 222 0.55 -0.59 16.44
CA GLY A 222 0.30 -0.06 15.10
C GLY A 222 1.61 0.34 14.45
N PHE A 223 1.69 0.19 13.13
CA PHE A 223 2.91 0.46 12.39
C PHE A 223 2.59 1.07 11.04
N SER A 224 3.39 2.02 10.60
CA SER A 224 3.32 2.61 9.27
C SER A 224 4.71 2.77 8.70
N ALA A 225 4.88 2.53 7.41
CA ALA A 225 6.14 2.79 6.73
C ALA A 225 5.92 3.28 5.30
N ASN A 226 6.73 4.23 4.88
CA ASN A 226 6.84 4.69 3.50
C ASN A 226 8.23 4.39 2.99
N GLY A 227 8.31 3.78 1.81
CA GLY A 227 9.56 3.50 1.12
C GLY A 227 9.65 4.30 -0.16
N LEU A 228 10.84 4.84 -0.44
CA LEU A 228 11.20 5.42 -1.73
C LEU A 228 12.19 4.47 -2.41
N VAL A 229 11.87 4.08 -3.63
CA VAL A 229 12.62 3.10 -4.42
C VAL A 229 13.02 3.75 -5.74
N PRO A 230 14.31 4.07 -5.94
CA PRO A 230 14.75 4.67 -7.19
C PRO A 230 14.66 3.68 -8.35
N ALA A 231 14.37 4.18 -9.56
CA ALA A 231 14.39 3.34 -10.76
C ALA A 231 15.80 2.81 -11.06
N VAL A 232 15.88 1.51 -11.36
CA VAL A 232 17.15 0.79 -11.60
C VAL A 232 17.74 1.10 -12.99
N SER A 233 16.94 1.69 -13.90
CA SER A 233 17.32 1.98 -15.28
C SER A 233 16.87 3.38 -15.71
N ALA A 234 17.74 4.37 -15.54
CA ALA A 234 17.69 5.62 -16.29
C ALA A 234 19.10 5.99 -16.73
N GLU A 235 19.62 5.25 -17.72
CA GLU A 235 20.75 5.69 -18.56
C GLU A 235 20.34 6.87 -19.48
N ALA A 236 19.07 7.28 -19.47
CA ALA A 236 18.59 8.47 -20.15
C ALA A 236 18.61 9.66 -19.18
N GLU A 237 19.55 10.57 -19.42
CA GLU A 237 19.64 11.87 -18.74
C GLU A 237 18.28 12.59 -18.75
N GLY A 238 17.69 12.82 -17.57
CA GLY A 238 16.64 13.83 -17.37
C GLY A 238 15.36 13.40 -16.67
N ALA A 239 15.06 12.10 -16.52
CA ALA A 239 13.87 11.63 -15.81
C ALA A 239 14.21 10.53 -14.81
N ARG A 240 14.55 10.91 -13.57
CA ARG A 240 14.60 9.95 -12.45
C ARG A 240 13.16 9.54 -12.14
N SER A 241 12.75 8.36 -12.58
CA SER A 241 11.50 7.78 -12.10
C SER A 241 11.73 7.31 -10.67
N GLU A 242 10.96 7.86 -9.73
CA GLU A 242 10.96 7.44 -8.33
C GLU A 242 9.71 6.58 -8.10
N HIS A 243 9.92 5.38 -7.58
CA HIS A 243 8.86 4.49 -7.16
C HIS A 243 8.69 4.59 -5.66
N TYR A 244 7.56 4.10 -5.16
CA TYR A 244 7.27 4.06 -3.75
C TYR A 244 6.70 2.71 -3.35
N PHE A 245 6.74 2.46 -2.04
CA PHE A 245 5.81 1.55 -1.41
C PHE A 245 5.32 2.15 -0.09
N THR A 246 4.17 1.71 0.39
CA THR A 246 3.67 2.08 1.70
C THR A 246 3.05 0.88 2.39
N VAL A 247 3.15 0.85 3.72
CA VAL A 247 2.62 -0.21 4.58
C VAL A 247 1.92 0.41 5.77
N HIS A 248 0.74 -0.12 6.09
CA HIS A 248 0.01 0.23 7.31
C HIS A 248 -0.47 -1.04 8.01
N VAL A 249 -0.33 -1.10 9.33
CA VAL A 249 -0.61 -2.29 10.13
C VAL A 249 -1.46 -1.92 11.35
N THR A 250 -2.57 -2.63 11.50
CA THR A 250 -3.46 -2.66 12.67
C THR A 250 -3.36 -4.07 13.27
N PRO A 251 -2.51 -4.31 14.28
CA PRO A 251 -2.17 -5.65 14.74
C PRO A 251 -3.17 -6.26 15.74
N GLU A 252 -4.23 -5.56 16.11
CA GLU A 252 -5.20 -6.00 17.11
C GLU A 252 -5.92 -7.29 16.67
N PRO A 253 -5.89 -8.40 17.45
CA PRO A 253 -6.37 -9.71 16.99
C PRO A 253 -7.84 -9.78 16.56
N HIS A 254 -8.68 -8.88 17.09
CA HIS A 254 -10.11 -8.88 16.80
C HIS A 254 -10.47 -8.15 15.49
N CYS A 255 -9.56 -7.34 14.97
CA CYS A 255 -9.74 -6.56 13.74
C CYS A 255 -8.43 -6.44 12.94
N SER A 256 -7.57 -7.46 13.00
CA SER A 256 -6.23 -7.36 12.46
C SER A 256 -6.25 -7.15 10.94
N PHE A 257 -5.48 -6.16 10.50
CA PHE A 257 -5.41 -5.70 9.13
C PHE A 257 -4.00 -5.20 8.81
N ALA A 258 -3.53 -5.48 7.60
CA ALA A 258 -2.34 -4.86 7.05
C ALA A 258 -2.55 -4.55 5.56
N SER A 259 -2.02 -3.42 5.09
CA SER A 259 -1.97 -3.07 3.67
C SER A 259 -0.53 -2.90 3.24
N PHE A 260 -0.25 -3.30 1.99
CA PHE A 260 0.97 -2.99 1.28
C PHE A 260 0.59 -2.47 -0.10
N GLU A 261 1.16 -1.35 -0.51
CA GLU A 261 0.93 -0.74 -1.83
C GLU A 261 2.26 -0.33 -2.43
N THR A 262 2.44 -0.51 -3.74
CA THR A 262 3.65 -0.11 -4.46
C THR A 262 3.38 0.15 -5.93
N ASN A 263 4.15 1.05 -6.53
CA ASN A 263 4.19 1.23 -7.97
C ASN A 263 5.51 0.73 -8.62
N VAL A 264 6.37 0.02 -7.87
CA VAL A 264 7.62 -0.50 -8.42
C VAL A 264 7.30 -1.56 -9.49
N PRO A 265 7.64 -1.33 -10.77
CA PRO A 265 7.20 -2.21 -11.84
C PRO A 265 7.84 -3.59 -11.75
N SER A 266 7.02 -4.59 -12.04
CA SER A 266 7.45 -5.98 -12.01
C SER A 266 8.52 -6.23 -13.09
N GLY A 267 9.66 -6.80 -12.70
CA GLY A 267 10.78 -7.15 -13.60
C GLY A 267 11.94 -6.15 -13.69
N GLN A 268 11.86 -4.94 -13.14
CA GLN A 268 12.99 -3.97 -13.19
C GLN A 268 14.30 -4.48 -12.56
N SER A 269 14.21 -5.37 -11.58
CA SER A 269 15.36 -5.94 -10.86
C SER A 269 15.41 -7.49 -10.92
N GLY A 270 14.65 -8.06 -11.86
CA GLY A 270 14.45 -9.51 -11.98
C GLY A 270 13.56 -10.14 -10.90
N ARG A 271 12.99 -9.36 -9.95
CA ARG A 271 11.94 -9.87 -9.07
C ARG A 271 10.59 -9.89 -9.77
N THR A 272 9.85 -10.97 -9.60
CA THR A 272 8.47 -11.08 -10.11
C THR A 272 7.46 -10.49 -9.13
N THR A 273 6.28 -10.12 -9.61
CA THR A 273 5.16 -9.67 -8.75
C THR A 273 4.84 -10.72 -7.69
N THR A 274 4.88 -12.00 -8.07
CA THR A 274 4.66 -13.14 -7.17
C THR A 274 5.67 -13.15 -6.02
N GLU A 275 6.96 -12.95 -6.28
CA GLU A 275 7.99 -12.92 -5.24
C GLU A 275 7.82 -11.75 -4.26
N ILE A 276 7.28 -10.61 -4.73
CA ILE A 276 6.94 -9.47 -3.86
C ILE A 276 5.74 -9.84 -3.00
N ILE A 277 4.68 -10.39 -3.60
CA ILE A 277 3.48 -10.85 -2.88
C ILE A 277 3.86 -11.87 -1.81
N GLU A 278 4.64 -12.90 -2.16
CA GLU A 278 5.08 -13.93 -1.21
C GLU A 278 5.88 -13.34 -0.06
N HIS A 279 6.83 -12.43 -0.36
CA HIS A 279 7.62 -11.80 0.68
C HIS A 279 6.75 -10.99 1.64
N VAL A 280 5.85 -10.14 1.14
CA VAL A 280 4.95 -9.34 1.98
C VAL A 280 4.01 -10.23 2.79
N VAL A 281 3.42 -11.26 2.16
CA VAL A 281 2.52 -12.20 2.83
C VAL A 281 3.25 -13.00 3.90
N ASP A 282 4.53 -13.31 3.74
CA ASP A 282 5.35 -14.02 4.74
C ASP A 282 5.65 -13.17 5.99
N ILE A 283 5.69 -11.83 5.87
CA ILE A 283 5.84 -10.91 7.00
C ILE A 283 4.63 -11.04 7.95
N PHE A 284 3.41 -11.09 7.40
CA PHE A 284 2.17 -11.00 8.19
C PHE A 284 1.43 -12.32 8.39
N LYS A 285 1.68 -13.31 7.51
CA LYS A 285 1.02 -14.62 7.44
C LYS A 285 -0.51 -14.57 7.62
N PRO A 286 -1.23 -13.71 6.86
CA PRO A 286 -2.67 -13.52 7.02
C PRO A 286 -3.47 -14.82 6.86
N GLY A 287 -4.65 -14.87 7.46
CA GLY A 287 -5.64 -15.91 7.13
C GLY A 287 -6.20 -15.73 5.73
N ARG A 288 -6.38 -14.47 5.31
CA ARG A 288 -6.97 -14.08 4.02
C ARG A 288 -6.37 -12.78 3.50
N PHE A 289 -6.20 -12.67 2.20
CA PHE A 289 -5.79 -11.42 1.58
C PHE A 289 -6.34 -11.26 0.16
N SER A 290 -6.47 -10.01 -0.28
CA SER A 290 -6.76 -9.65 -1.67
C SER A 290 -5.57 -8.97 -2.31
N VAL A 291 -5.42 -9.14 -3.62
CA VAL A 291 -4.42 -8.44 -4.44
C VAL A 291 -5.15 -7.70 -5.55
N THR A 292 -4.85 -6.42 -5.72
CA THR A 292 -5.22 -5.61 -6.88
C THR A 292 -3.96 -5.23 -7.62
N LEU A 293 -3.94 -5.47 -8.93
CA LEU A 293 -2.88 -5.00 -9.82
C LEU A 293 -3.53 -4.16 -10.91
N PHE A 294 -3.20 -2.87 -10.92
CA PHE A 294 -3.50 -1.95 -12.02
C PHE A 294 -2.27 -1.82 -12.91
N GLU A 295 -2.44 -2.04 -14.20
CA GLU A 295 -1.38 -1.87 -15.19
C GLU A 295 -1.89 -0.97 -16.32
N ALA A 296 -1.18 0.13 -16.58
CA ALA A 296 -1.46 0.98 -17.72
C ALA A 296 -1.17 0.25 -19.02
N LYS A 297 -2.08 0.35 -19.98
CA LYS A 297 -1.90 -0.20 -21.32
C LYS A 297 -0.90 0.66 -22.09
N ALA A 298 0.11 0.01 -22.68
CA ALA A 298 1.00 0.70 -23.59
C ALA A 298 0.19 1.26 -24.77
N GLY A 299 0.29 2.57 -25.01
CA GLY A 299 -0.58 3.31 -25.93
C GLY A 299 -0.75 2.64 -27.30
N ALA A 300 -2.01 2.43 -27.69
CA ALA A 300 -2.50 2.11 -29.03
C ALA A 300 -1.55 1.27 -29.91
N GLN A 301 -1.50 -0.04 -29.69
CA GLN A 301 -1.19 -0.95 -30.79
C GLN A 301 -2.31 -0.83 -31.83
N ASN A 302 -1.96 -0.17 -32.95
CA ASN A 302 -2.61 -0.12 -34.26
C ASN A 302 -4.06 -0.71 -34.36
N PRO A 303 -5.08 0.09 -34.70
CA PRO A 303 -6.47 -0.38 -34.90
C PRO A 303 -6.63 -1.45 -35.98
N TYR A 304 -5.61 -1.63 -36.82
CA TYR A 304 -5.52 -2.66 -37.84
C TYR A 304 -4.65 -3.82 -37.32
N CYS A 305 -5.27 -4.72 -36.57
CA CYS A 305 -4.67 -5.95 -36.03
C CYS A 305 -3.86 -6.71 -37.10
N MET A 306 -2.55 -6.46 -37.15
CA MET A 306 -1.53 -7.22 -37.87
C MET A 306 -0.23 -7.12 -37.05
N GLY A 307 -0.18 -7.84 -35.94
CA GLY A 307 0.96 -7.95 -35.04
C GLY A 307 0.58 -8.90 -33.89
N ASP A 308 1.47 -9.83 -33.56
CA ASP A 308 1.22 -11.07 -32.79
C ASP A 308 0.16 -11.02 -31.68
N ASP A 309 -0.66 -12.08 -31.66
CA ASP A 309 -1.72 -12.46 -30.70
C ASP A 309 -1.26 -12.62 -29.23
N ASP A 310 -0.03 -12.21 -28.91
CA ASP A 310 0.60 -12.41 -27.60
C ASP A 310 0.56 -11.18 -26.67
N SER A 311 0.14 -9.99 -27.13
CA SER A 311 0.16 -8.75 -26.34
C SER A 311 -1.10 -8.54 -25.46
N ASN A 312 -2.24 -9.12 -25.82
CA ASN A 312 -3.54 -8.82 -25.20
C ASN A 312 -3.78 -9.47 -23.81
N ASN A 313 -2.80 -10.15 -23.22
CA ASN A 313 -3.01 -10.94 -21.99
C ASN A 313 -1.82 -10.93 -21.02
N TRP A 314 -0.97 -9.91 -21.09
CA TRP A 314 0.30 -9.87 -20.37
C TRP A 314 0.11 -9.79 -18.83
N ALA A 315 -0.77 -8.90 -18.35
CA ALA A 315 -1.18 -8.73 -16.95
C ALA A 315 -1.76 -10.02 -16.35
N ALA A 316 -2.64 -10.63 -17.14
CA ALA A 316 -3.35 -11.85 -16.78
C ALA A 316 -2.43 -13.09 -16.74
N ARG A 317 -1.33 -13.09 -17.51
CA ARG A 317 -0.27 -14.11 -17.53
C ARG A 317 0.81 -13.91 -16.45
N ARG A 318 1.16 -12.67 -16.09
CA ARG A 318 2.25 -12.37 -15.12
C ARG A 318 2.04 -12.92 -13.72
N LEU A 319 0.79 -12.96 -13.28
CA LEU A 319 0.44 -13.46 -11.95
C LEU A 319 -0.06 -14.93 -12.01
N VAL A 320 0.32 -15.76 -12.99
CA VAL A 320 -0.21 -17.15 -13.04
C VAL A 320 0.22 -17.99 -11.83
N ASP A 321 1.32 -17.60 -11.17
CA ASP A 321 1.93 -18.39 -10.12
C ASP A 321 1.04 -18.53 -8.86
N PRO A 322 1.03 -19.72 -8.25
CA PRO A 322 0.45 -19.92 -6.93
C PRO A 322 1.27 -19.19 -5.86
N VAL A 323 0.60 -18.64 -4.86
CA VAL A 323 1.25 -18.11 -3.65
C VAL A 323 1.38 -19.26 -2.66
N ARG A 324 2.61 -19.59 -2.24
CA ARG A 324 2.86 -20.76 -1.40
C ARG A 324 2.09 -20.71 -0.07
N GLY A 325 1.38 -21.79 0.25
CA GLY A 325 0.58 -21.89 1.48
C GLY A 325 -0.79 -21.21 1.41
N TYR A 326 -1.18 -20.68 0.24
CA TYR A 326 -2.47 -20.03 0.03
C TYR A 326 -3.18 -20.57 -1.21
N ARG A 327 -4.48 -20.82 -1.06
CA ARG A 327 -5.37 -21.16 -2.15
C ARG A 327 -5.99 -19.89 -2.70
N ARG A 328 -5.86 -19.69 -4.02
CA ARG A 328 -6.60 -18.65 -4.74
C ARG A 328 -8.09 -19.04 -4.82
N VAL A 329 -8.96 -18.19 -4.29
CA VAL A 329 -10.41 -18.38 -4.27
C VAL A 329 -11.07 -17.69 -5.45
N ASP A 330 -10.73 -16.43 -5.71
CA ASP A 330 -11.29 -15.65 -6.82
C ASP A 330 -10.18 -15.02 -7.67
N ARG A 331 -10.46 -14.88 -8.97
CA ARG A 331 -9.65 -14.11 -9.93
C ARG A 331 -10.60 -13.40 -10.88
N ILE A 332 -10.56 -12.08 -10.89
CA ILE A 332 -11.40 -11.22 -11.72
C ILE A 332 -10.47 -10.31 -12.51
N VAL A 333 -10.72 -10.20 -13.82
CA VAL A 333 -9.98 -9.30 -14.70
C VAL A 333 -10.97 -8.30 -15.25
N HIS A 334 -10.69 -7.01 -15.06
CA HIS A 334 -11.43 -5.92 -15.66
C HIS A 334 -10.55 -5.24 -16.71
N ASP A 335 -11.07 -5.19 -17.92
CA ASP A 335 -10.48 -4.53 -19.07
C ASP A 335 -11.08 -3.12 -19.16
N PHE A 336 -10.29 -2.10 -18.81
CA PHE A 336 -10.63 -0.68 -19.00
C PHE A 336 -9.91 -0.13 -20.24
N GLU A 337 -10.34 1.04 -20.72
CA GLU A 337 -9.79 1.65 -21.96
C GLU A 337 -8.25 1.74 -21.95
N ASP A 338 -7.69 2.29 -20.87
CA ASP A 338 -6.23 2.51 -20.75
C ASP A 338 -5.57 1.69 -19.63
N TYR A 339 -6.32 0.83 -18.93
CA TYR A 339 -5.80 0.03 -17.82
C TYR A 339 -6.37 -1.37 -17.81
N ASP A 340 -5.55 -2.33 -17.41
CA ASP A 340 -6.02 -3.64 -16.97
C ASP A 340 -6.01 -3.70 -15.44
N LEU A 341 -7.09 -4.20 -14.85
CA LEU A 341 -7.19 -4.50 -13.43
C LEU A 341 -7.30 -6.00 -13.22
N VAL A 342 -6.36 -6.56 -12.45
CA VAL A 342 -6.43 -7.94 -11.97
C VAL A 342 -6.70 -7.93 -10.47
N PHE A 343 -7.90 -8.39 -10.09
CA PHE A 343 -8.26 -8.63 -8.69
C PHE A 343 -8.17 -10.12 -8.36
N ARG A 344 -7.57 -10.45 -7.21
CA ARG A 344 -7.47 -11.81 -6.70
C ARG A 344 -7.77 -11.86 -5.23
N PHE A 345 -8.35 -12.97 -4.80
CA PHE A 345 -8.60 -13.26 -3.40
C PHE A 345 -8.01 -14.60 -3.01
N TYR A 346 -7.34 -14.66 -1.86
CA TYR A 346 -6.61 -15.82 -1.36
C TYR A 346 -7.00 -16.15 0.07
N GLU A 347 -7.03 -17.45 0.38
CA GLU A 347 -7.22 -18.00 1.72
C GLU A 347 -6.05 -18.91 2.08
N ARG A 348 -5.55 -18.82 3.30
CA ARG A 348 -4.47 -19.67 3.79
C ARG A 348 -4.93 -21.13 3.83
N GLU A 349 -4.10 -22.05 3.34
CA GLU A 349 -4.43 -23.47 3.33
C GLU A 349 -4.59 -24.00 4.76
N GLY A 350 -5.65 -24.79 4.98
CA GLY A 350 -5.97 -25.33 6.31
C GLY A 350 -6.48 -24.29 7.32
N TRP A 351 -6.70 -23.04 6.91
CA TRP A 351 -7.25 -22.01 7.79
C TRP A 351 -8.76 -22.22 7.98
N ALA A 352 -9.16 -22.51 9.23
CA ALA A 352 -10.56 -22.80 9.56
C ALA A 352 -11.44 -21.55 9.79
N GLY A 353 -10.83 -20.36 9.87
CA GLY A 353 -11.48 -19.05 9.95
C GLY A 353 -12.54 -18.85 11.04
N ARG A 354 -13.02 -17.61 11.17
CA ARG A 354 -14.34 -17.36 11.80
C ARG A 354 -15.38 -17.47 10.69
N LYS A 355 -16.34 -18.39 10.81
CA LYS A 355 -17.34 -18.77 9.78
C LYS A 355 -18.28 -17.65 9.27
N GLY A 356 -18.08 -16.39 9.67
CA GLY A 356 -18.88 -15.26 9.20
C GLY A 356 -18.20 -14.55 8.03
N ALA A 357 -18.90 -14.41 6.91
CA ALA A 357 -18.49 -13.47 5.87
C ALA A 357 -18.41 -12.08 6.50
N ARG A 358 -17.25 -11.40 6.38
CA ARG A 358 -17.11 -9.99 6.75
C ARG A 358 -17.72 -9.15 5.63
N VAL A 359 -19.03 -9.21 5.50
CA VAL A 359 -19.77 -8.37 4.56
C VAL A 359 -19.68 -6.96 5.11
N GLY A 360 -19.09 -6.04 4.34
CA GLY A 360 -18.99 -4.65 4.75
C GLY A 360 -20.39 -4.09 5.00
N GLU A 361 -21.18 -3.90 3.95
CA GLU A 361 -22.51 -3.30 4.10
C GLU A 361 -23.59 -4.37 4.28
N PRO A 362 -24.62 -4.13 5.12
CA PRO A 362 -25.80 -5.00 5.13
C PRO A 362 -26.43 -4.97 3.73
N ILE A 363 -26.62 -6.15 3.13
CA ILE A 363 -27.34 -6.28 1.86
C ILE A 363 -28.73 -5.70 2.09
N SER A 364 -29.02 -4.55 1.49
CA SER A 364 -30.35 -3.95 1.58
C SER A 364 -31.36 -5.00 1.10
N PRO A 365 -32.38 -5.36 1.90
CA PRO A 365 -33.42 -6.26 1.42
C PRO A 365 -34.09 -5.56 0.24
N THR A 366 -33.97 -6.15 -0.93
CA THR A 366 -34.76 -5.78 -2.10
C THR A 366 -36.23 -5.79 -1.67
N LYS A 367 -36.86 -4.61 -1.65
CA LYS A 367 -38.29 -4.45 -1.43
C LYS A 367 -39.06 -4.82 -2.69
#